data_AF-A0A7X8U802-F1
#
_entry.id   AF-A0A7X8U802-F1
#
_cell.length_a   1.000
_cell.length_b   1.000
_cell.length_c   1.000
_cell.angle_alpha   90.00
_cell.angle_beta   90.00
_cell.angle_gamma   90.00
#
_symmetry.space_group_name_H-M   'P 1'
#
loop_
_entity.id
_entity.type
_entity.pdbx_description
1 polymer ?
#
loop_
_entity_poly.entity_id
_entity_poly.type
_entity_poly.pdbx_seq_one_letter_code
_entity_poly.pdbx_strand_id
1 'polypeptide(L)'
;MFHKAEKYLMRLVVLCFVAVIVAQGLMTDDTTRFYMSWSERMEGQNLPAPVVAEKGDSLPGINVDIKSPQALLTIKLSNYPSASQAKIMINGQSRYSFSKQQVTLRVDAGDTVEIDTRDCRVPLEFRIDSGSDNLAYPSRGQIFSGNQSIVMIGKIIVK
;
A
#
# COMPACT_ATOMS: atom_id res chain seq x y z
N MET A 1 9.08 40.89 41.77
CA MET A 1 8.32 40.53 40.55
C MET A 1 9.16 39.69 39.57
N PHE A 2 10.44 40.03 39.37
CA PHE A 2 11.36 39.35 38.45
C PHE A 2 11.55 37.83 38.67
N HIS A 3 11.62 37.34 39.91
CA HIS A 3 11.80 35.90 40.18
C HIS A 3 10.61 35.02 39.75
N LYS A 4 9.38 35.57 39.75
CA LYS A 4 8.21 34.84 39.22
C LYS A 4 8.28 34.77 37.69
N ALA A 5 8.67 35.86 37.04
CA ALA A 5 8.82 35.93 35.58
C ALA A 5 9.90 34.96 35.08
N GLU A 6 11.04 34.86 35.77
CA GLU A 6 12.12 33.92 35.45
C GLU A 6 11.67 32.45 35.52
N LYS A 7 10.92 32.08 36.57
CA LYS A 7 10.37 30.73 36.72
C LYS A 7 9.35 30.38 35.63
N TYR A 8 8.57 31.36 35.18
CA TYR A 8 7.66 31.19 34.03
C TYR A 8 8.42 31.08 32.71
N LEU A 9 9.49 31.87 32.53
CA LEU A 9 10.33 31.84 31.34
C LEU A 9 11.01 30.48 31.19
N MET A 10 11.59 29.94 32.28
CA MET A 10 12.16 28.58 32.26
C MET A 10 11.12 27.51 31.93
N ARG A 11 9.92 27.59 32.51
CA ARG A 11 8.83 26.65 32.20
C ARG A 11 8.39 26.72 30.74
N LEU A 12 8.35 27.92 30.17
CA LEU A 12 8.00 28.13 28.76
C LEU A 12 9.08 27.54 27.83
N VAL A 13 10.36 27.75 28.15
CA VAL A 13 11.47 27.16 27.37
C VAL A 13 11.43 25.64 27.42
N VAL A 14 11.23 25.04 28.60
CA VAL A 14 11.09 23.58 28.74
C VAL A 14 9.88 23.06 27.97
N LEU A 15 8.75 23.76 28.01
CA LEU A 15 7.54 23.38 27.28
C LEU A 15 7.76 23.44 25.77
N CYS A 16 8.42 24.49 25.26
CA CYS A 16 8.82 24.57 23.85
C CYS A 16 9.77 23.44 23.46
N PHE A 17 10.73 23.10 24.32
CA PHE A 17 11.67 22.01 24.04
C PHE A 17 10.97 20.66 23.98
N VAL A 18 10.05 20.39 24.91
CA VAL A 18 9.20 19.20 24.89
C VAL A 18 8.32 19.17 23.64
N ALA A 19 7.72 20.30 23.26
CA ALA A 19 6.92 20.40 22.04
C ALA A 19 7.72 20.08 20.77
N VAL A 20 8.98 20.52 20.70
CA VAL A 20 9.89 20.19 19.59
C VAL A 20 10.23 18.71 19.58
N ILE A 21 10.52 18.09 20.73
CA ILE A 21 10.79 16.65 20.83
C ILE A 21 9.56 15.84 20.40
N VAL A 22 8.36 16.25 20.81
CA VAL A 22 7.11 15.60 20.40
C VAL A 22 6.89 15.76 18.89
N ALA A 23 7.11 16.94 18.33
CA ALA A 23 7.00 17.17 16.89
C ALA A 23 8.02 16.34 16.08
N GLN A 24 9.25 16.22 16.58
CA GLN A 24 10.28 15.35 15.99
C GLN A 24 9.89 13.88 16.08
N GLY A 25 9.32 13.43 17.21
CA GLY A 25 8.79 12.08 17.36
C GLY A 25 7.65 11.79 16.40
N LEU A 26 6.73 12.74 16.23
CA LEU A 26 5.60 12.63 15.29
C LEU A 26 6.06 12.63 13.83
N MET A 27 7.05 13.46 13.46
CA MET A 27 7.65 13.46 12.12
C MET A 27 8.52 12.25 11.83
N THR A 28 9.04 11.57 12.85
CA THR A 28 9.84 10.35 12.70
C THR A 28 8.98 9.13 12.37
N ASP A 29 7.67 9.19 12.62
CA ASP A 29 6.76 8.14 12.18
C ASP A 29 6.49 8.31 10.67
N ASP A 30 6.93 7.33 9.89
CA ASP A 30 6.79 7.22 8.42
C ASP A 30 5.33 7.26 7.90
N THR A 31 4.35 7.58 8.74
CA THR A 31 2.93 7.65 8.38
C THR A 31 2.64 8.68 7.29
N THR A 32 3.44 9.75 7.17
CA THR A 32 3.22 10.79 6.16
C THR A 32 3.41 10.29 4.71
N ARG A 33 4.30 9.31 4.47
CA ARG A 33 4.47 8.69 3.14
C ARG A 33 3.32 7.75 2.76
N PHE A 34 2.77 7.05 3.74
CA PHE A 34 1.59 6.20 3.54
C PHE A 34 0.39 7.04 3.10
N TYR A 35 0.11 8.16 3.79
CA TYR A 35 -1.00 9.04 3.44
C TYR A 35 -0.84 9.72 2.08
N MET A 36 0.37 10.12 1.66
CA MET A 36 0.60 10.66 0.31
C MET A 36 0.32 9.62 -0.79
N SER A 37 0.80 8.38 -0.62
CA SER A 37 0.51 7.34 -1.61
C SER A 37 -0.98 6.98 -1.69
N TRP A 38 -1.71 7.09 -0.58
CA TRP A 38 -3.16 6.84 -0.54
C TRP A 38 -3.96 8.02 -1.09
N SER A 39 -3.56 9.26 -0.81
CA SER A 39 -4.18 10.47 -1.37
C SER A 39 -3.95 10.59 -2.87
N GLU A 40 -2.74 10.33 -3.37
CA GLU A 40 -2.45 10.28 -4.82
C GLU A 40 -3.32 9.23 -5.54
N ARG A 41 -3.61 8.10 -4.87
CA ARG A 41 -4.48 7.04 -5.41
C ARG A 41 -5.97 7.39 -5.36
N MET A 42 -6.39 8.27 -4.46
CA MET A 42 -7.77 8.78 -4.43
C MET A 42 -7.98 10.00 -5.33
N GLU A 43 -6.94 10.80 -5.57
CA GLU A 43 -6.96 11.87 -6.59
C GLU A 43 -6.80 11.31 -8.02
N GLY A 44 -6.15 10.16 -8.18
CA GLY A 44 -5.87 9.52 -9.45
C GLY A 44 -6.97 8.61 -10.00
N GLN A 45 -8.17 9.15 -10.30
CA GLN A 45 -9.02 8.70 -11.43
C GLN A 45 -10.25 9.60 -11.65
N ASN A 46 -10.03 10.80 -12.20
CA ASN A 46 -10.98 11.39 -13.14
C ASN A 46 -10.43 11.15 -14.55
N LEU A 47 -10.53 9.91 -15.03
CA LEU A 47 -10.45 9.65 -16.46
C LEU A 47 -11.88 9.67 -16.99
N PRO A 48 -12.25 10.56 -17.92
CA PRO A 48 -13.52 10.44 -18.62
C PRO A 48 -13.51 9.07 -19.29
N ALA A 49 -14.45 8.21 -18.88
CA ALA A 49 -14.68 6.93 -19.54
C ALA A 49 -14.71 7.17 -21.05
N PRO A 50 -13.91 6.45 -21.86
CA PRO A 50 -14.06 6.54 -23.29
C PRO A 50 -15.44 5.99 -23.61
N VAL A 51 -16.28 6.90 -24.08
CA VAL A 51 -17.61 6.68 -24.59
C VAL A 51 -17.47 5.72 -25.78
N VAL A 52 -17.74 4.43 -25.56
CA VAL A 52 -18.22 3.55 -26.62
C VAL A 52 -19.47 2.89 -26.09
N ALA A 53 -20.53 3.69 -26.11
CA ALA A 53 -21.88 3.17 -26.18
C ALA A 53 -22.07 2.60 -27.59
N GLU A 54 -22.02 1.27 -27.72
CA GLU A 54 -22.86 0.59 -28.70
C GLU A 54 -23.81 -0.33 -27.95
N LYS A 55 -25.02 0.20 -27.81
CA LYS A 55 -26.21 -0.44 -27.28
C LYS A 55 -26.64 -1.52 -28.27
N GLY A 56 -26.39 -2.79 -27.93
CA GLY A 56 -26.97 -3.97 -28.56
C GLY A 56 -27.96 -4.62 -27.60
N ASP A 57 -29.19 -4.77 -28.06
CA ASP A 57 -30.38 -5.20 -27.35
C ASP A 57 -30.33 -6.57 -26.65
N SER A 58 -30.97 -6.61 -25.47
CA SER A 58 -31.85 -7.67 -24.92
C SER A 58 -31.36 -9.13 -24.81
N LEU A 59 -31.33 -9.69 -23.58
CA LEU A 59 -32.28 -10.74 -23.09
C LEU A 59 -31.85 -11.31 -21.71
N PRO A 60 -32.80 -11.76 -20.87
CA PRO A 60 -32.58 -12.23 -19.51
C PRO A 60 -32.28 -13.74 -19.45
N GLY A 61 -31.38 -14.13 -18.55
CA GLY A 61 -31.10 -15.54 -18.24
C GLY A 61 -29.79 -16.05 -18.83
N ILE A 62 -28.67 -15.65 -18.23
CA ILE A 62 -27.44 -16.43 -18.30
C ILE A 62 -26.99 -16.65 -16.87
N ASN A 63 -27.10 -17.90 -16.40
CA ASN A 63 -26.28 -18.40 -15.32
C ASN A 63 -24.83 -18.26 -15.78
N VAL A 64 -24.22 -17.10 -15.53
CA VAL A 64 -22.79 -16.95 -15.67
C VAL A 64 -22.22 -17.69 -14.47
N ASP A 65 -21.85 -18.94 -14.70
CA ASP A 65 -20.71 -19.52 -14.00
C ASP A 65 -19.58 -18.49 -14.12
N ILE A 66 -19.44 -17.64 -13.10
CA ILE A 66 -18.36 -16.66 -13.01
C ILE A 66 -17.12 -17.51 -12.78
N LYS A 67 -16.58 -18.02 -13.87
CA LYS A 67 -15.31 -18.72 -13.94
C LYS A 67 -14.32 -17.81 -13.24
N SER A 68 -13.97 -18.15 -12.00
CA SER A 68 -13.21 -17.30 -11.09
C SER A 68 -12.07 -16.67 -11.88
N PRO A 69 -12.04 -15.34 -12.07
CA PRO A 69 -11.04 -14.69 -12.90
C PRO A 69 -9.74 -14.65 -12.11
N GLN A 70 -9.13 -15.83 -11.96
CA GLN A 70 -7.87 -16.02 -11.28
C GLN A 70 -6.82 -15.26 -12.06
N ALA A 71 -6.28 -14.22 -11.44
CA ALA A 71 -5.17 -13.46 -11.96
C ALA A 71 -3.87 -13.91 -11.28
N LEU A 72 -2.79 -13.92 -12.06
CA LEU A 72 -1.45 -14.09 -11.52
C LEU A 72 -0.86 -12.71 -11.27
N LEU A 73 -0.32 -12.48 -10.08
CA LEU A 73 0.35 -11.24 -9.71
C LEU A 73 1.79 -11.56 -9.28
N THR A 74 2.77 -11.06 -10.02
CA THR A 74 4.19 -11.22 -9.68
C THR A 74 4.71 -9.94 -9.05
N ILE A 75 5.16 -10.05 -7.81
CA ILE A 75 5.78 -8.98 -7.05
C ILE A 75 7.27 -9.26 -6.94
N LYS A 76 8.09 -8.30 -7.37
CA LYS A 76 9.54 -8.34 -7.29
C LYS A 76 10.03 -7.40 -6.20
N LEU A 77 10.97 -7.88 -5.41
CA LEU A 77 11.64 -7.11 -4.38
C LEU A 77 12.91 -6.46 -4.95
N SER A 78 13.07 -5.16 -4.76
CA SER A 78 14.28 -4.44 -5.18
C SER A 78 15.47 -4.73 -4.26
N ASN A 79 15.24 -4.88 -2.95
CA ASN A 79 16.30 -4.93 -1.92
C ASN A 79 16.48 -6.33 -1.28
N TYR A 80 16.59 -7.38 -2.11
CA TYR A 80 16.89 -8.75 -1.64
C TYR A 80 18.36 -8.87 -1.17
N PRO A 81 18.71 -9.63 -0.11
CA PRO A 81 17.92 -10.59 0.69
C PRO A 81 17.28 -10.02 1.97
N SER A 82 17.37 -8.71 2.20
CA SER A 82 16.98 -8.07 3.47
C SER A 82 15.50 -8.21 3.83
N ALA A 83 14.66 -8.72 2.92
CA ALA A 83 13.22 -8.92 3.12
C ALA A 83 12.79 -10.38 3.37
N SER A 84 13.68 -11.28 3.76
CA SER A 84 13.31 -12.68 4.10
C SER A 84 12.16 -12.77 5.13
N GLN A 85 11.95 -11.71 5.92
CA GLN A 85 10.92 -11.62 6.96
C GLN A 85 9.61 -10.99 6.49
N ALA A 86 9.56 -10.41 5.28
CA ALA A 86 8.36 -9.79 4.74
C ALA A 86 7.32 -10.87 4.34
N LYS A 87 6.06 -10.64 4.72
CA LYS A 87 4.94 -11.55 4.50
C LYS A 87 3.89 -10.88 3.63
N ILE A 88 3.37 -11.61 2.65
CA ILE A 88 2.28 -11.13 1.81
C ILE A 88 0.98 -11.68 2.37
N MET A 89 0.03 -10.78 2.56
CA MET A 89 -1.30 -11.07 3.07
C MET A 89 -2.33 -10.86 1.96
N ILE A 90 -3.28 -11.78 1.88
CA ILE A 90 -4.44 -11.67 0.99
C ILE A 90 -5.68 -11.70 1.89
N ASN A 91 -6.51 -10.66 1.83
CA ASN A 91 -7.68 -10.47 2.69
C ASN A 91 -7.32 -10.61 4.19
N GLY A 92 -6.18 -10.03 4.61
CA GLY A 92 -5.68 -10.07 5.98
C GLY A 92 -5.06 -11.40 6.42
N GLN A 93 -5.03 -12.43 5.56
CA GLN A 93 -4.39 -13.71 5.88
C GLN A 93 -3.01 -13.83 5.22
N SER A 94 -1.97 -14.10 6.02
CA SER A 94 -0.63 -14.36 5.50
C SER A 94 -0.62 -15.66 4.68
N ARG A 95 -0.39 -15.53 3.38
CA ARG A 95 -0.47 -16.64 2.42
C ARG A 95 0.85 -16.91 1.72
N TYR A 96 1.72 -15.90 1.62
CA TYR A 96 3.01 -16.01 0.93
C TYR A 96 4.12 -15.28 1.67
N SER A 97 5.37 -15.66 1.42
CA SER A 97 6.58 -15.02 1.94
C SER A 97 7.61 -14.83 0.84
N PHE A 98 8.50 -13.84 0.99
CA PHE A 98 9.57 -13.58 0.04
C PHE A 98 10.78 -14.50 0.29
N SER A 99 10.65 -15.77 -0.05
CA SER A 99 11.77 -16.74 0.00
C SER A 99 12.75 -16.56 -1.17
N LYS A 100 12.33 -15.87 -2.22
CA LYS A 100 13.12 -15.48 -3.41
C LYS A 100 12.90 -13.98 -3.66
N GLN A 101 13.72 -13.40 -4.53
CA GLN A 101 13.57 -11.99 -4.93
C GLN A 101 12.21 -11.68 -5.57
N GLN A 102 11.54 -12.68 -6.17
CA GLN A 102 10.22 -12.53 -6.78
C GLN A 102 9.25 -13.58 -6.24
N VAL A 103 8.00 -13.19 -6.07
CA VAL A 103 6.90 -14.07 -5.65
C VAL A 103 5.74 -13.89 -6.60
N THR A 104 5.20 -15.01 -7.09
CA THR A 104 3.99 -15.04 -7.90
C THR A 104 2.82 -15.53 -7.05
N LEU A 105 1.78 -14.71 -7.01
CA LEU A 105 0.57 -14.88 -6.22
C LEU A 105 -0.57 -15.28 -7.16
N ARG A 106 -1.45 -16.16 -6.69
CA ARG A 106 -2.77 -16.35 -7.31
C ARG A 106 -3.76 -15.51 -6.53
N VAL A 107 -4.43 -14.60 -7.22
CA VAL A 107 -5.38 -13.66 -6.64
C VAL A 107 -6.68 -13.69 -7.43
N ASP A 108 -7.80 -13.51 -6.75
CA ASP A 108 -9.12 -13.41 -7.37
C ASP A 108 -9.56 -11.94 -7.44
N ALA A 109 -10.53 -11.66 -8.31
CA ALA A 109 -11.13 -10.33 -8.40
C ALA A 109 -11.74 -9.92 -7.05
N GLY A 110 -11.34 -8.74 -6.58
CA GLY A 110 -11.81 -8.19 -5.32
C GLY A 110 -11.00 -8.60 -4.08
N ASP A 111 -9.98 -9.44 -4.24
CA ASP A 111 -9.03 -9.71 -3.15
C ASP A 111 -8.27 -8.46 -2.77
N THR A 112 -8.03 -8.25 -1.48
CA THR A 112 -7.16 -7.19 -0.98
C THR A 112 -5.77 -7.74 -0.75
N VAL A 113 -4.76 -7.20 -1.43
CA VAL A 113 -3.36 -7.60 -1.25
C VAL A 113 -2.63 -6.58 -0.39
N GLU A 114 -1.93 -7.08 0.61
CA GLU A 114 -1.13 -6.31 1.57
C GLU A 114 0.22 -6.97 1.78
N ILE A 115 1.23 -6.20 2.16
CA ILE A 115 2.56 -6.71 2.50
C ILE A 115 2.91 -6.23 3.91
N ASP A 116 3.12 -7.18 4.80
CA ASP A 116 3.59 -6.92 6.15
C ASP A 116 5.12 -6.82 6.15
N THR A 117 5.62 -5.64 6.50
CA THR A 117 7.05 -5.35 6.63
C THR A 117 7.45 -4.99 8.06
N ARG A 118 6.56 -5.15 9.06
CA ARG A 118 6.82 -4.77 10.45
C ARG A 118 8.06 -5.45 11.04
N ASP A 119 8.29 -6.70 10.68
CA ASP A 119 9.45 -7.48 11.14
C ASP A 119 10.75 -7.11 10.40
N CYS A 120 10.71 -6.24 9.39
CA CYS A 120 11.88 -5.91 8.57
C CYS A 120 12.75 -4.81 9.22
N ARG A 121 14.08 -4.98 9.17
CA ARG A 121 15.02 -4.01 9.77
C ARG A 121 15.39 -2.84 8.88
N VAL A 122 15.10 -2.94 7.59
CA VAL A 122 15.44 -1.94 6.57
C VAL A 122 14.20 -1.61 5.75
N PRO A 123 14.12 -0.39 5.20
CA PRO A 123 13.07 -0.05 4.25
C PRO A 123 13.16 -0.96 3.02
N LEU A 124 12.01 -1.47 2.60
CA LEU A 124 11.86 -2.36 1.47
C LEU A 124 11.08 -1.68 0.36
N GLU A 125 11.40 -2.07 -0.87
CA GLU A 125 10.71 -1.62 -2.07
C GLU A 125 10.26 -2.84 -2.88
N PHE A 126 8.98 -2.81 -3.25
CA PHE A 126 8.28 -3.84 -3.99
C PHE A 126 7.81 -3.26 -5.31
N ARG A 127 8.12 -3.94 -6.40
CA ARG A 127 7.71 -3.57 -7.75
C ARG A 127 6.78 -4.65 -8.31
N ILE A 128 5.69 -4.22 -8.93
CA ILE A 128 4.83 -5.14 -9.68
C ILE A 128 5.51 -5.45 -11.01
N ASP A 129 6.03 -6.65 -11.16
CA ASP A 129 6.82 -7.03 -12.33
C ASP A 129 5.93 -7.43 -13.51
N SER A 130 4.85 -8.16 -13.23
CA SER A 130 3.85 -8.58 -14.20
C SER A 130 2.57 -9.04 -13.53
N GLY A 131 1.45 -8.88 -14.23
CA GLY A 131 0.20 -9.56 -13.96
C GLY A 131 -0.19 -10.42 -15.16
N SER A 132 -1.06 -11.41 -14.98
CA SER A 132 -1.76 -12.04 -16.11
C SER A 132 -2.49 -10.99 -16.95
N ASP A 133 -2.74 -11.25 -18.23
CA ASP A 133 -3.39 -10.28 -19.14
C ASP A 133 -4.72 -9.72 -18.61
N ASN A 134 -5.39 -10.52 -17.77
CA ASN A 134 -6.64 -10.21 -17.09
C ASN A 134 -6.49 -9.35 -15.81
N LEU A 135 -5.29 -8.87 -15.44
CA LEU A 135 -5.11 -7.99 -14.29
C LEU A 135 -5.19 -6.53 -14.73
N ALA A 136 -6.16 -5.80 -14.19
CA ALA A 136 -6.30 -4.35 -14.39
C ALA A 136 -5.59 -3.55 -13.28
N TYR A 137 -5.64 -4.02 -12.03
CA TYR A 137 -4.98 -3.40 -10.89
C TYR A 137 -4.47 -4.45 -9.89
N PRO A 138 -3.24 -4.32 -9.34
CA PRO A 138 -2.27 -3.25 -9.52
C PRO A 138 -1.58 -3.27 -10.89
N SER A 139 -1.15 -2.10 -11.37
CA SER A 139 -0.56 -1.94 -12.70
C SER A 139 0.89 -2.42 -12.74
N ARG A 140 1.31 -2.97 -13.88
CA ARG A 140 2.71 -3.34 -14.12
C ARG A 140 3.63 -2.13 -13.94
N GLY A 141 4.72 -2.32 -13.21
CA GLY A 141 5.72 -1.29 -12.94
C GLY A 141 5.42 -0.41 -11.73
N GLN A 142 4.24 -0.55 -11.10
CA GLN A 142 3.93 0.19 -9.88
C GLN A 142 4.87 -0.21 -8.74
N ILE A 143 5.31 0.78 -7.97
CA ILE A 143 6.28 0.63 -6.89
C ILE A 143 5.58 0.94 -5.56
N PHE A 144 5.85 0.12 -4.57
CA PHE A 144 5.38 0.28 -3.21
C PHE A 144 6.56 0.19 -2.26
N SER A 145 6.63 1.08 -1.27
CA SER A 145 7.67 1.04 -0.26
C SER A 145 7.06 0.76 1.11
N GLY A 146 7.72 -0.10 1.89
CA GLY A 146 7.38 -0.39 3.27
C GLY A 146 8.56 -0.14 4.18
N ASN A 147 8.34 0.57 5.28
CA ASN A 147 9.30 0.72 6.35
C ASN A 147 8.64 0.32 7.66
N GLN A 148 8.88 -0.91 8.12
CA GLN A 148 8.37 -1.41 9.39
C GLN A 148 6.83 -1.27 9.55
N SER A 149 6.11 -1.36 8.44
CA SER A 149 4.67 -1.08 8.38
C SER A 149 3.92 -2.10 7.51
N ILE A 150 2.59 -1.98 7.46
CA ILE A 150 1.76 -2.73 6.52
C ILE A 150 1.57 -1.89 5.27
N VAL A 151 2.01 -2.43 4.13
CA VAL A 151 1.92 -1.80 2.82
C VAL A 151 0.67 -2.30 2.10
N MET A 152 -0.27 -1.40 1.82
CA MET A 152 -1.50 -1.73 1.09
C MET A 152 -1.29 -1.65 -0.43
N ILE A 153 -1.18 -2.80 -1.08
CA ILE A 153 -1.13 -2.88 -2.55
C ILE A 153 -2.49 -2.51 -3.14
N GLY A 154 -3.57 -2.98 -2.49
CA GLY A 154 -4.95 -2.59 -2.78
C GLY A 154 -5.81 -3.77 -3.25
N LYS A 155 -7.03 -3.44 -3.68
CA LYS A 155 -8.02 -4.41 -4.16
C LYS A 155 -7.73 -4.81 -5.60
N ILE A 156 -7.68 -6.10 -5.87
CA ILE A 156 -7.42 -6.67 -7.18
C ILE A 156 -8.61 -6.39 -8.10
N ILE A 157 -8.32 -5.79 -9.25
CA ILE A 157 -9.31 -5.53 -10.30
C ILE A 157 -8.86 -6.33 -11.51
N VAL A 158 -9.75 -7.14 -12.05
CA VAL A 158 -9.55 -7.89 -13.29
C VAL A 158 -10.24 -7.17 -14.45
N LYS A 159 -9.85 -7.47 -15.69
CA LYS A 159 -10.43 -6.86 -16.89
C LYS A 159 -11.72 -7.53 -17.35
#